data_AF-G5IHP9-F1
#
_entry.id   AF-G5IHP9-F1
#
_cell.length_a   1.000
_cell.length_b   1.000
_cell.length_c   1.000
_cell.angle_alpha   90.00
_cell.angle_beta   90.00
_cell.angle_gamma   90.00
#
_symmetry.space_group_name_H-M   'P 1'
#
loop_
_entity.id
_entity.type
_entity.pdbx_description
1 polymer ?
#
loop_
_entity_poly.entity_id
_entity_poly.type
_entity_poly.pdbx_seq_one_letter_code
_entity_poly.pdbx_strand_id
1 'polypeptide(L)'
;MRFVYTVDRVTMMIRTYSELSKLKTFKERYEYLRLGGVIGADTFGFDRYLNQIFYRSMEWKSVRDFVIVRDNGCDLGIEGREICGKILIHHMNPISVEDILKRSDFLLNPEFLISTILTTHNAIHYGDESLLVTEPIVRSRNDTCPWKH
;
A
#
# COMPACT_ATOMS: atom_id res chain seq x y z
N MET A 1 37.18 7.24 -5.26
CA MET A 1 36.34 6.52 -6.24
C MET A 1 35.08 6.05 -5.52
N ARG A 2 34.06 6.91 -5.45
CA ARG A 2 32.76 6.59 -4.84
C ARG A 2 31.83 6.16 -5.97
N PHE A 3 31.56 4.86 -6.06
CA PHE A 3 30.44 4.39 -6.86
C PHE A 3 29.16 4.80 -6.14
N VAL A 4 28.61 5.92 -6.56
CA VAL A 4 27.20 6.24 -6.32
C VAL A 4 26.44 5.30 -7.24
N TYR A 5 25.94 4.19 -6.70
CA TYR A 5 24.95 3.40 -7.40
C TYR A 5 23.67 4.23 -7.40
N THR A 6 23.55 5.08 -8.42
CA THR A 6 22.26 5.53 -8.91
C THR A 6 21.52 4.24 -9.24
N VAL A 7 20.62 3.81 -8.37
CA VAL A 7 19.60 2.83 -8.78
C VAL A 7 19.00 3.44 -10.03
N ASP A 8 19.19 2.76 -11.16
CA ASP A 8 18.60 3.15 -12.43
C ASP A 8 17.12 3.37 -12.14
N ARG A 9 16.75 4.66 -12.03
CA ARG A 9 15.40 5.13 -12.27
C ARG A 9 15.18 4.83 -13.74
N VAL A 10 14.93 3.57 -14.07
CA VAL A 10 13.95 3.26 -15.12
C VAL A 10 12.84 4.24 -14.83
N THR A 11 12.57 5.09 -15.81
CA THR A 11 11.60 6.17 -15.81
C THR A 11 10.21 5.59 -15.54
N MET A 12 9.99 5.15 -14.30
CA MET A 12 8.70 4.75 -13.77
C MET A 12 7.94 6.05 -13.69
N MET A 13 7.11 6.31 -14.69
CA MET A 13 6.13 7.39 -14.59
C MET A 13 5.34 7.13 -13.32
N ILE A 14 5.58 7.98 -12.33
CA ILE A 14 4.84 7.99 -11.07
C ILE A 14 3.39 8.25 -11.44
N ARG A 15 2.55 7.22 -11.30
CA ARG A 15 1.12 7.36 -11.53
C ARG A 15 0.46 7.97 -10.31
N THR A 16 -0.51 8.82 -10.60
CA THR A 16 -1.54 9.26 -9.66
C THR A 16 -2.60 8.16 -9.47
N TYR A 17 -3.39 8.27 -8.42
CA TYR A 17 -4.55 7.42 -8.20
C TYR A 17 -5.52 7.51 -9.39
N SER A 18 -5.75 8.70 -9.94
CA SER A 18 -6.58 8.89 -11.13
C SER A 18 -6.09 8.09 -12.34
N GLU A 19 -4.77 7.92 -12.50
CA GLU A 19 -4.20 7.09 -13.56
C GLU A 19 -4.22 5.60 -13.20
N LEU A 20 -3.91 5.24 -11.95
CA LEU A 20 -3.96 3.86 -11.47
C LEU A 20 -5.38 3.29 -11.55
N SER A 21 -6.41 4.09 -11.26
CA SER A 21 -7.82 3.69 -11.26
C SER A 21 -8.34 3.26 -12.64
N LYS A 22 -7.58 3.56 -13.70
CA LYS A 22 -7.83 3.04 -15.06
C LYS A 22 -7.54 1.55 -15.16
N LEU A 23 -6.65 1.00 -14.34
CA LEU A 23 -6.46 -0.43 -14.16
C LEU A 23 -7.67 -0.99 -13.41
N LYS A 24 -8.35 -1.96 -14.03
CA LYS A 24 -9.67 -2.42 -13.57
C LYS A 24 -9.59 -3.67 -12.73
N THR A 25 -8.49 -4.41 -12.81
CA THR A 25 -8.31 -5.62 -12.02
C THR A 25 -7.42 -5.36 -10.80
N PHE A 26 -7.68 -6.14 -9.76
CA PHE A 26 -6.83 -6.15 -8.56
C PHE A 26 -5.39 -6.54 -8.88
N LYS A 27 -5.20 -7.53 -9.77
CA LYS A 27 -3.87 -8.00 -10.17
C LYS A 27 -3.06 -6.90 -10.85
N GLU A 28 -3.63 -6.17 -11.82
CA GLU A 28 -2.94 -5.07 -12.49
C GLU A 28 -2.51 -3.97 -11.50
N ARG A 29 -3.40 -3.60 -10.55
CA ARG A 29 -3.05 -2.58 -9.53
C ARG A 29 -1.96 -3.08 -8.60
N TYR A 30 -2.05 -4.33 -8.17
CA TYR A 30 -1.04 -4.97 -7.34
C TYR A 30 0.32 -5.01 -8.04
N GLU A 31 0.37 -5.47 -9.29
CA GLU A 31 1.60 -5.58 -10.07
C GLU A 31 2.28 -4.22 -10.25
N TYR A 32 1.50 -3.16 -10.45
CA TYR A 32 2.04 -1.80 -10.50
C TYR A 32 2.67 -1.36 -9.16
N LEU A 33 2.00 -1.66 -8.04
CA LEU A 33 2.42 -1.21 -6.70
C LEU A 33 3.59 -2.03 -6.14
N ARG A 34 3.76 -3.28 -6.58
CA ARG A 34 4.74 -4.23 -6.03
C ARG A 34 6.17 -3.73 -6.18
N LEU A 35 6.92 -3.70 -5.07
CA LEU A 35 8.27 -3.11 -5.00
C LEU A 35 9.43 -4.11 -5.24
N GLY A 36 9.15 -5.32 -5.73
CA GLY A 36 10.19 -6.26 -6.18
C GLY A 36 11.24 -6.68 -5.15
N GLY A 37 11.02 -6.45 -3.85
CA GLY A 37 11.89 -6.91 -2.77
C GLY A 37 13.17 -6.11 -2.51
N VAL A 38 13.44 -5.02 -3.23
CA VAL A 38 14.58 -4.13 -2.94
C VAL A 38 14.15 -3.06 -1.95
N ILE A 39 14.12 -3.41 -0.66
CA ILE A 39 13.87 -2.45 0.42
C ILE A 39 15.06 -2.52 1.38
N GLY A 40 15.81 -1.43 1.49
CA GLY A 40 17.02 -1.40 2.34
C GLY A 40 17.91 -0.17 2.22
N ALA A 41 17.69 0.72 1.24
CA ALA A 41 18.35 2.02 1.19
C ALA A 41 17.36 3.12 1.60
N ASP A 42 17.58 3.73 2.77
CA ASP A 42 17.03 5.04 3.17
C ASP A 42 15.51 5.25 3.05
N THR A 43 14.70 4.21 3.24
CA THR A 43 13.24 4.35 3.30
C THR A 43 12.76 4.55 4.74
N PHE A 44 11.73 5.38 4.89
CA PHE A 44 10.90 5.83 6.03
C PHE A 44 10.89 5.05 7.39
N GLY A 45 11.43 3.83 7.47
CA GLY A 45 11.48 2.99 8.67
C GLY A 45 12.53 3.35 9.72
N PHE A 46 13.51 4.22 9.43
CA PHE A 46 14.63 4.48 10.37
C PHE A 46 14.27 5.41 11.54
N ASP A 47 13.47 6.47 11.32
CA ASP A 47 13.11 7.44 12.38
C ASP A 47 11.70 7.22 12.94
N ARG A 48 11.57 6.22 13.83
CA ARG A 48 10.29 5.85 14.48
C ARG A 48 9.54 7.02 15.12
N TYR A 49 10.25 8.00 15.68
CA TYR A 49 9.64 9.18 16.32
C TYR A 49 8.90 10.07 15.31
N LEU A 50 9.48 10.31 14.13
CA LEU A 50 8.86 11.10 13.07
C LEU A 50 7.56 10.45 12.58
N ASN A 51 7.57 9.12 12.42
CA ASN A 51 6.40 8.36 12.01
C ASN A 51 5.27 8.47 13.04
N GLN A 52 5.61 8.42 14.33
CA GLN A 52 4.63 8.53 15.40
C GLN A 52 3.93 9.90 15.42
N ILE A 53 4.67 10.99 15.19
CA ILE A 53 4.09 12.32 15.06
C ILE A 53 3.21 12.39 13.82
N PHE A 54 3.76 12.00 12.67
CA PHE A 54 3.10 12.13 11.38
C PHE A 54 1.75 11.41 11.36
N TYR A 55 1.72 10.12 11.73
CA TYR A 55 0.48 9.33 11.70
C TYR A 55 -0.53 9.70 12.79
N ARG A 56 -0.15 10.55 13.77
CA ARG A 56 -1.07 11.10 14.78
C ARG A 56 -1.60 12.48 14.42
N SER A 57 -1.02 13.14 13.41
CA SER A 57 -1.39 14.49 12.96
C SER A 57 -2.85 14.56 12.48
N MET A 58 -3.43 15.75 12.55
CA MET A 58 -4.82 15.98 12.13
C MET A 58 -4.94 15.91 10.61
N GLU A 59 -3.92 16.41 9.91
CA GLU A 59 -3.77 16.43 8.46
C GLU A 59 -3.75 15.00 7.92
N TRP A 60 -2.95 14.11 8.51
CA TRP A 60 -2.93 12.70 8.12
C TRP A 60 -4.30 12.04 8.32
N LYS A 61 -4.96 12.27 9.47
CA LYS A 61 -6.28 11.69 9.74
C LYS A 61 -7.31 12.15 8.71
N SER A 62 -7.33 13.45 8.38
CA SER A 62 -8.24 14.00 7.38
C SER A 62 -8.02 13.39 6.00
N VAL A 63 -6.77 13.27 5.56
CA VAL A 63 -6.43 12.68 4.26
C VAL A 63 -6.75 11.19 4.25
N ARG A 64 -6.45 10.48 5.33
CA ARG A 64 -6.80 9.06 5.50
C ARG A 64 -8.30 8.84 5.33
N ASP A 65 -9.13 9.64 6.00
CA ASP A 65 -10.58 9.48 5.94
C ASP A 65 -11.11 9.78 4.52
N PHE A 66 -10.55 10.79 3.85
CA PHE A 66 -10.85 11.06 2.44
C PHE A 66 -10.52 9.87 1.53
N VAL A 67 -9.32 9.28 1.68
CA VAL A 67 -8.88 8.13 0.86
C VAL A 67 -9.78 6.92 1.11
N ILE A 68 -10.16 6.64 2.35
CA ILE A 68 -11.07 5.53 2.69
C ILE A 68 -12.40 5.69 1.97
N VAL A 69 -12.98 6.90 1.99
CA VAL A 69 -14.26 7.17 1.32
C VAL A 69 -14.12 7.07 -0.19
N ARG A 70 -13.08 7.67 -0.77
CA ARG A 70 -12.79 7.62 -2.22
C ARG A 70 -12.66 6.18 -2.73
N ASP A 71 -11.99 5.33 -1.95
CA ASP A 71 -11.72 3.93 -2.32
C ASP A 71 -12.87 2.99 -1.93
N ASN A 72 -14.00 3.54 -1.44
CA ASN A 72 -15.16 2.81 -0.93
C ASN A 72 -14.81 1.77 0.14
N GLY A 73 -13.75 2.02 0.91
CA GLY A 73 -13.23 1.07 1.89
C GLY A 73 -12.78 -0.26 1.28
N CYS A 74 -12.42 -0.29 -0.01
CA CYS A 74 -11.99 -1.50 -0.71
C CYS A 74 -10.48 -1.64 -0.77
N ASP A 75 -9.98 -2.88 -0.82
CA ASP A 75 -8.57 -3.17 -1.01
C ASP A 75 -8.12 -2.74 -2.39
N LEU A 76 -7.09 -1.89 -2.42
CA LEU A 76 -6.59 -1.20 -3.61
C LEU A 76 -7.69 -0.43 -4.38
N GLY A 77 -8.77 -0.01 -3.73
CA GLY A 77 -9.90 0.68 -4.35
C GLY A 77 -10.62 -0.12 -5.44
N ILE A 78 -10.63 -1.46 -5.33
CA ILE A 78 -11.30 -2.36 -6.27
C ILE A 78 -12.65 -2.79 -5.71
N GLU A 79 -13.72 -2.54 -6.46
CA GLU A 79 -15.08 -2.97 -6.10
C GLU A 79 -15.16 -4.51 -5.92
N GLY A 80 -15.92 -4.97 -4.92
CA GLY A 80 -16.01 -6.39 -4.56
C GLY A 80 -14.84 -6.90 -3.70
N ARG A 81 -13.98 -6.00 -3.21
CA ARG A 81 -12.89 -6.31 -2.26
C ARG A 81 -12.99 -5.45 -1.01
N GLU A 82 -14.17 -5.40 -0.41
CA GLU A 82 -14.46 -4.60 0.78
C GLU A 82 -13.55 -5.03 1.95
N ILE A 83 -12.97 -4.06 2.64
CA ILE A 83 -12.10 -4.31 3.78
C ILE A 83 -12.93 -4.50 5.05
N CYS A 84 -13.12 -5.74 5.45
CA CYS A 84 -13.70 -6.09 6.74
C CYS A 84 -12.63 -5.98 7.85
N GLY A 85 -12.46 -4.77 8.41
CA GLY A 85 -11.61 -4.55 9.59
C GLY A 85 -10.69 -3.34 9.47
N LYS A 86 -9.42 -3.51 9.83
CA LYS A 86 -8.46 -2.40 9.85
C LYS A 86 -8.03 -2.04 8.43
N ILE A 87 -8.41 -0.83 7.99
CA ILE A 87 -7.93 -0.23 6.74
C ILE A 87 -6.59 0.45 6.97
N LEU A 88 -5.60 0.09 6.16
CA LEU A 88 -4.31 0.77 6.05
C LEU A 88 -4.34 1.71 4.86
N ILE A 89 -3.59 2.81 4.94
CA ILE A 89 -3.30 3.67 3.80
C ILE A 89 -1.85 3.42 3.39
N HIS A 90 -1.66 3.05 2.13
CA HIS A 90 -0.36 2.82 1.55
C HIS A 90 0.02 4.01 0.66
N HIS A 91 1.26 4.49 0.80
CA HIS A 91 1.87 5.42 -0.14
C HIS A 91 2.24 4.65 -1.40
N MET A 92 1.59 4.97 -2.52
CA MET A 92 1.76 4.27 -3.80
C MET A 92 3.19 4.34 -4.35
N ASN A 93 3.93 5.36 -3.94
CA ASN A 93 5.33 5.57 -4.29
C ASN A 93 6.18 5.50 -3.02
N PRO A 94 7.40 4.95 -3.09
CA PRO A 94 8.34 5.03 -1.98
C PRO A 94 8.56 6.48 -1.55
N ILE A 95 8.40 6.75 -0.26
CA ILE A 95 8.69 8.06 0.35
C ILE A 95 10.06 8.03 1.04
N SER A 96 10.85 9.07 0.79
CA SER A 96 12.15 9.28 1.43
C SER A 96 12.01 10.00 2.78
N VAL A 97 13.09 10.05 3.56
CA VAL A 97 13.13 10.85 4.79
C VAL A 97 12.98 12.34 4.47
N GLU A 98 13.58 12.81 3.37
CA GLU A 98 13.48 14.19 2.89
C GLU A 98 12.04 14.58 2.56
N ASP A 99 11.22 13.65 2.06
CA ASP A 99 9.79 13.89 1.80
C ASP A 99 9.03 14.24 3.09
N ILE A 100 9.38 13.60 4.21
CA ILE A 100 8.80 13.91 5.52
C ILE A 100 9.27 15.28 6.01
N LEU A 101 10.58 15.50 5.99
CA LEU A 101 11.20 16.71 6.52
C LEU A 101 10.74 17.96 5.76
N LYS A 102 10.58 17.85 4.45
CA LYS A 102 10.13 18.93 3.57
C LYS A 102 8.61 18.98 3.40
N ARG A 103 7.87 18.02 3.97
CA ARG A 103 6.42 17.84 3.76
C ARG A 103 6.07 17.90 2.27
N SER A 104 6.71 17.04 1.48
CA SER A 104 6.46 17.01 0.04
C SER A 104 5.00 16.67 -0.26
N ASP A 105 4.53 17.07 -1.44
CA ASP A 105 3.14 16.84 -1.85
C ASP A 105 2.77 15.36 -1.81
N PHE A 106 3.73 14.46 -2.06
CA PHE A 106 3.52 13.00 -2.03
C PHE A 106 3.06 12.46 -0.67
N LEU A 107 3.35 13.18 0.42
CA LEU A 107 3.11 12.68 1.79
C LEU A 107 1.63 12.72 2.18
N LEU A 108 0.91 13.77 1.75
CA LEU A 108 -0.47 14.06 2.15
C LEU A 108 -1.43 14.24 0.97
N ASN A 109 -0.94 14.24 -0.27
CA ASN A 109 -1.83 14.30 -1.44
C ASN A 109 -2.51 12.94 -1.66
N PRO A 110 -3.86 12.89 -1.65
CA PRO A 110 -4.61 11.65 -1.88
C PRO A 110 -4.26 10.94 -3.20
N GLU A 111 -3.83 11.67 -4.23
CA GLU A 111 -3.46 11.09 -5.52
C GLU A 111 -2.24 10.16 -5.45
N PHE A 112 -1.53 10.09 -4.33
CA PHE A 112 -0.41 9.16 -4.14
C PHE A 112 -0.65 8.17 -2.99
N LEU A 113 -1.91 8.05 -2.55
CA LEU A 113 -2.33 7.22 -1.43
C LEU A 113 -3.43 6.25 -1.88
N ILE A 114 -3.46 5.06 -1.29
CA ILE A 114 -4.50 4.06 -1.58
C ILE A 114 -4.83 3.22 -0.34
N SER A 115 -6.09 2.83 -0.17
CA SER A 115 -6.48 1.92 0.91
C SER A 115 -6.05 0.48 0.62
N THR A 116 -5.62 -0.22 1.67
CA THR A 116 -5.26 -1.63 1.57
C THR A 116 -5.39 -2.37 2.89
N ILE A 117 -5.38 -3.70 2.84
CA ILE A 117 -5.26 -4.57 4.01
C ILE A 117 -3.80 -4.92 4.31
N LEU A 118 -3.53 -5.42 5.52
CA LEU A 118 -2.17 -5.76 5.94
C LEU A 118 -1.52 -6.83 5.05
N THR A 119 -2.28 -7.84 4.61
CA THR A 119 -1.74 -8.92 3.76
C THR A 119 -1.32 -8.41 2.38
N THR A 120 -2.18 -7.62 1.72
CA THR A 120 -1.89 -6.98 0.42
C THR A 120 -0.74 -5.98 0.54
N HIS A 121 -0.72 -5.15 1.58
CA HIS A 121 0.41 -4.28 1.89
C HIS A 121 1.74 -5.06 2.01
N ASN A 122 1.72 -6.15 2.77
CA ASN A 122 2.93 -6.98 2.93
C ASN A 122 3.32 -7.67 1.63
N ALA A 123 2.36 -8.08 0.80
CA ALA A 123 2.62 -8.66 -0.52
C ALA A 123 3.31 -7.63 -1.44
N ILE A 124 2.85 -6.37 -1.42
CA ILE A 124 3.44 -5.25 -2.16
C ILE A 124 4.93 -5.06 -1.79
N HIS A 125 5.25 -5.12 -0.50
CA HIS A 125 6.60 -4.86 0.00
C HIS A 125 7.54 -6.07 -0.05
N TYR A 126 7.05 -7.24 0.37
CA TYR A 126 7.89 -8.39 0.75
C TYR A 126 7.56 -9.67 0.00
N GLY A 127 6.53 -9.66 -0.85
CA GLY A 127 5.93 -10.89 -1.35
C GLY A 127 5.73 -10.93 -2.86
N ASP A 128 4.89 -11.87 -3.24
CA ASP A 128 4.40 -12.09 -4.59
C ASP A 128 2.87 -12.34 -4.56
N GLU A 129 2.30 -12.62 -5.72
CA GLU A 129 0.87 -12.84 -5.87
C GLU A 129 0.32 -14.02 -5.04
N SER A 130 1.18 -14.93 -4.54
CA SER A 130 0.76 -16.06 -3.71
C SER A 130 0.23 -15.66 -2.34
N LEU A 131 0.58 -14.45 -1.85
CA LEU A 131 0.09 -13.91 -0.58
C LEU A 131 -1.26 -13.18 -0.71
N LEU A 132 -1.78 -13.03 -1.92
CA LEU A 132 -3.03 -12.32 -2.17
C LEU A 132 -4.22 -13.25 -1.92
N VAL A 133 -5.23 -12.73 -1.23
CA VAL A 133 -6.53 -13.41 -1.11
C VAL A 133 -7.27 -13.18 -2.43
N THR A 134 -7.22 -14.15 -3.33
CA THR A 134 -7.81 -14.03 -4.67
C THR A 134 -9.30 -14.39 -4.68
N GLU A 135 -9.72 -15.37 -3.88
CA GLU A 135 -11.09 -15.88 -3.81
C GLU A 135 -11.57 -16.07 -2.36
N PRO A 136 -12.89 -16.00 -2.11
CA PRO A 136 -13.47 -16.45 -0.85
C PRO A 136 -13.11 -17.92 -0.59
N ILE A 137 -12.72 -18.25 0.63
CA ILE A 137 -12.42 -19.63 1.02
C ILE A 137 -13.69 -20.47 0.88
N VAL A 138 -13.69 -21.44 -0.03
CA VAL A 138 -14.80 -22.39 -0.19
C VAL A 138 -14.90 -23.24 1.08
N ARG A 139 -16.02 -23.09 1.78
CA ARG A 139 -16.29 -23.79 3.04
C ARG A 139 -16.79 -25.21 2.76
N SER A 140 -16.33 -26.18 3.54
CA SER A 140 -16.78 -27.58 3.45
C SER A 140 -17.34 -28.06 4.79
N ARG A 141 -18.14 -29.14 4.77
CA ARG A 141 -18.73 -29.69 5.99
C ARG A 141 -17.60 -30.04 6.98
N ASN A 142 -17.70 -29.54 8.21
CA ASN A 142 -16.74 -29.74 9.30
C ASN A 142 -15.37 -29.05 9.14
N ASP A 143 -15.19 -28.12 8.19
CA ASP A 143 -13.90 -27.42 7.96
C ASP A 143 -13.39 -26.57 9.15
N THR A 144 -14.24 -26.19 10.09
CA THR A 144 -13.86 -25.58 11.40
C THR A 144 -13.97 -26.50 12.59
N CYS A 145 -14.21 -27.80 12.38
CA CYS A 145 -14.34 -28.80 13.43
C CYS A 145 -13.24 -29.86 13.27
N PRO A 146 -11.98 -29.59 13.66
CA PRO A 146 -10.85 -30.51 13.47
C PRO A 146 -11.00 -31.89 14.15
N TRP A 147 -12.00 -32.06 15.02
CA TRP A 147 -12.32 -33.31 15.72
C TRP A 147 -13.46 -34.13 15.09
N LYS A 148 -14.08 -33.66 14.00
CA LYS A 148 -15.11 -34.42 13.27
C LYS A 148 -14.50 -35.05 12.01
N HIS A 149 -14.40 -36.38 12.02
CA HIS A 149 -14.08 -37.21 10.85
C HIS A 149 -15.35 -37.58 10.09
#